data_AF-A0A2V6DV19-F1
#
_entry.id   AF-A0A2V6DV19-F1
#
_cell.length_a   1.000
_cell.length_b   1.000
_cell.length_c   1.000
_cell.angle_alpha   90.00
_cell.angle_beta   90.00
_cell.angle_gamma   90.00
#
_symmetry.space_group_name_H-M   'P 1'
#
loop_
_entity.id
_entity.type
_entity.pdbx_description
1 polymer ?
#
loop_
_entity_poly.entity_id
_entity_poly.type
_entity_poly.pdbx_seq_one_letter_code
_entity_poly.pdbx_strand_id
1 'polypeptide(L)' 'MIAWTIYITFGGAVLLLLLPRTFARWSALLTTIAGLVLGLIALVRTPIADLAHFTTIVRAPWVPELGMNYHLAIDG' A
#
# COMPACT_ATOMS: atom_id res chain seq x y z
N MET A 1 -5.43 -5.61 5.02
CA MET A 1 -4.16 -5.04 5.53
C MET A 1 -3.84 -3.80 4.71
N ILE A 2 -3.57 -2.65 5.33
CA ILE A 2 -3.34 -1.39 4.61
C ILE A 2 -2.12 -1.45 3.67
N ALA A 3 -1.14 -2.32 3.91
CA ALA A 3 -0.02 -2.57 3.01
C ALA A 3 -0.43 -2.91 1.56
N TRP A 4 -1.65 -3.44 1.35
CA TRP A 4 -2.18 -3.70 0.01
C TRP A 4 -2.33 -2.45 -0.86
N THR A 5 -2.50 -1.26 -0.27
CA THR A 5 -2.54 -0.01 -1.04
C THR A 5 -1.22 0.23 -1.77
N ILE A 6 -0.09 -0.13 -1.13
CA ILE A 6 1.25 -0.05 -1.71
C ILE A 6 1.42 -1.12 -2.80
N TYR A 7 1.05 -2.37 -2.54
CA TYR A 7 1.22 -3.43 -3.53
C TYR A 7 0.38 -3.21 -4.79
N ILE A 8 -0.82 -2.64 -4.66
CA ILE A 8 -1.70 -2.37 -5.79
C ILE A 8 -1.14 -1.26 -6.68
N THR A 9 -0.55 -0.20 -6.13
CA THR A 9 0.03 0.86 -6.96
C THR A 9 1.23 0.37 -7.75
N PHE A 10 2.12 -0.41 -7.15
CA PHE A 10 3.22 -1.06 -7.87
C PHE A 10 2.71 -2.07 -8.91
N GLY A 11 1.73 -2.90 -8.56
CA GLY A 11 1.10 -3.83 -9.49
C GLY A 11 0.47 -3.12 -10.69
N GLY A 12 -0.23 -2.01 -10.47
CA GLY A 12 -0.80 -1.18 -11.52
C GLY A 12 0.26 -0.53 -12.42
N ALA A 13 1.40 -0.12 -11.86
CA ALA A 13 2.53 0.38 -12.64
C ALA A 13 3.14 -0.71 -13.54
N VAL A 14 3.29 -1.93 -13.04
CA VAL A 14 3.74 -3.08 -13.84
C VAL A 14 2.71 -3.41 -14.93
N LEU A 15 1.41 -3.40 -14.62
CA LEU A 15 0.35 -3.57 -15.62
C LEU A 15 0.43 -2.50 -16.71
N LEU A 16 0.65 -1.24 -16.36
CA LEU A 16 0.84 -0.15 -17.32
C LEU A 16 2.04 -0.36 -18.24
N LEU A 17 3.11 -0.94 -17.73
CA LEU A 17 4.33 -1.23 -18.51
C LEU A 17 4.11 -2.35 -19.53
N LEU A 18 3.25 -3.32 -19.20
CA LEU A 18 3.01 -4.50 -20.03
C LEU A 18 1.82 -4.35 -21.00
N LEU A 19 0.84 -3.51 -20.68
CA LEU A 19 -0.36 -3.36 -21.49
C LEU A 19 -0.19 -2.34 -22.64
N PRO A 20 -0.89 -2.53 -23.76
CA PRO A 20 -0.97 -1.52 -24.82
C PRO A 20 -1.49 -0.18 -24.30
N ARG A 21 -1.01 0.91 -24.90
CA ARG A 21 -1.35 2.29 -24.54
C ARG A 21 -2.86 2.57 -24.49
N THR A 22 -3.67 1.87 -25.28
CA THR A 22 -5.14 1.97 -25.29
C THR A 22 -5.77 1.69 -23.93
N PHE A 23 -5.13 0.85 -23.11
CA PHE A 23 -5.63 0.47 -21.78
C PHE A 23 -5.04 1.32 -20.66
N ALA A 24 -4.02 2.14 -20.92
CA ALA A 24 -3.26 2.83 -19.89
C ALA A 24 -4.11 3.75 -19.01
N ARG A 25 -5.04 4.50 -19.62
CA ARG A 25 -5.93 5.37 -18.84
C ARG A 25 -6.83 4.59 -17.90
N TRP A 26 -7.39 3.47 -18.37
CA TRP A 26 -8.32 2.66 -17.59
C TRP A 26 -7.59 1.87 -16.50
N SER A 27 -6.43 1.29 -16.79
CA SER A 27 -5.63 0.59 -15.78
C SER A 27 -5.15 1.53 -14.68
N ALA A 28 -4.69 2.73 -15.03
CA ALA A 28 -4.30 3.75 -14.05
C ALA A 28 -5.48 4.17 -13.17
N LEU A 29 -6.65 4.43 -13.78
CA LEU A 29 -7.86 4.83 -13.05
C LEU A 29 -8.34 3.72 -12.10
N LEU A 30 -8.46 2.48 -12.59
CA LEU A 30 -8.90 1.34 -11.78
C LEU A 30 -7.95 1.05 -10.62
N THR A 31 -6.64 1.12 -10.86
CA THR A 31 -5.63 0.95 -9.80
C THR A 31 -5.78 2.02 -8.72
N THR A 32 -5.95 3.28 -9.12
CA THR A 32 -6.09 4.41 -8.19
C THR A 32 -7.39 4.31 -7.38
N ILE A 33 -8.51 3.97 -8.02
CA ILE A 33 -9.80 3.77 -7.34
C ILE A 33 -9.70 2.60 -6.36
N ALA A 34 -9.10 1.48 -6.75
CA ALA A 34 -8.91 0.33 -5.86
C ALA A 34 -8.07 0.69 -4.63
N GLY A 35 -6.97 1.43 -4.82
CA GLY A 35 -6.15 1.95 -3.72
C GLY A 35 -6.93 2.88 -2.78
N LEU A 36 -7.71 3.81 -3.34
CA LEU A 36 -8.54 4.73 -2.57
C LEU A 36 -9.60 4.00 -1.74
N VAL A 37 -10.32 3.05 -2.35
CA VAL A 37 -11.35 2.26 -1.66
C VAL A 37 -10.75 1.47 -0.49
N LEU A 38 -9.59 0.84 -0.69
CA LEU A 38 -8.91 0.13 0.40
C LEU A 38 -8.42 1.07 1.50
N GLY A 39 -7.93 2.26 1.14
CA GLY A 39 -7.56 3.31 2.09
C GLY A 39 -8.75 3.78 2.93
N LEU A 40 -9.90 4.02 2.30
CA LEU A 40 -11.13 4.41 3.00
C LEU A 40 -11.66 3.29 3.90
N ILE A 41 -11.63 2.03 3.43
CA ILE A 41 -12.01 0.88 4.25
C ILE A 41 -11.10 0.78 5.47
N ALA A 42 -9.79 0.96 5.30
CA ALA A 42 -8.85 0.97 6.41
C ALA A 42 -9.13 2.13 7.37
N LEU A 43 -9.37 3.34 6.87
CA LEU A 43 -9.70 4.50 7.69
C LEU A 43 -10.96 4.28 8.54
N VAL A 44 -12.05 3.78 7.94
CA VAL A 44 -13.33 3.57 8.64
C VAL A 44 -13.28 2.38 9.60
N ARG A 45 -12.50 1.35 9.30
CA ARG A 45 -12.41 0.14 10.13
C ARG A 45 -11.38 0.22 11.24
N THR A 46 -10.44 1.18 11.19
CA THR A 46 -9.41 1.29 12.22
C THR A 46 -9.99 2.04 13.43
N PRO A 47 -10.03 1.43 14.63
CA PRO A 47 -10.50 2.10 15.83
C PRO A 47 -9.66 3.34 16.13
N ILE A 48 -10.29 4.40 16.64
CA ILE A 48 -9.62 5.66 17.00
C ILE A 48 -8.53 5.43 18.06
N ALA A 49 -8.72 4.45 18.95
CA ALA A 49 -7.71 4.07 19.95
C ALA A 49 -6.41 3.52 19.33
N ASP A 50 -6.54 2.85 18.17
CA ASP A 50 -5.40 2.29 17.43
C ASP A 50 -4.76 3.34 16.50
N LEU A 51 -5.48 4.41 16.13
CA LEU A 51 -4.91 5.55 15.41
C LEU A 51 -3.91 6.34 16.27
N ALA A 52 -4.14 6.43 17.59
CA ALA A 52 -3.24 7.16 18.48
C ALA A 52 -1.90 6.44 18.75
N HIS A 53 -1.71 5.23 18.21
CA HIS A 53 -0.55 4.40 18.46
C HIS A 53 0.15 4.03 17.15
N PHE A 54 1.48 4.19 17.15
CA PHE A 54 2.33 3.73 16.06
C PHE A 54 2.20 2.22 15.86
N THR A 55 1.46 1.83 14.82
CA THR A 55 1.09 0.44 14.57
C THR A 55 1.99 -0.15 13.50
N THR A 56 2.79 -1.14 13.89
CA THR A 56 3.68 -1.85 12.97
C THR A 56 2.89 -2.85 12.13
N ILE A 57 2.99 -2.71 10.80
CA ILE A 57 2.32 -3.60 9.84
C ILE A 57 3.26 -4.70 9.38
N VAL A 58 4.52 -4.35 9.06
CA VAL A 58 5.56 -5.31 8.67
C VAL A 58 6.87 -4.88 9.32
N ARG A 59 7.61 -5.86 9.85
CA ARG A 59 9.02 -5.72 10.20
C ARG A 59 9.76 -6.92 9.64
N ALA A 60 10.59 -6.68 8.64
CA ALA A 60 11.39 -7.72 8.00
C ALA A 60 12.86 -7.29 7.96
N PRO A 61 13.83 -8.22 8.15
CA PRO A 61 15.24 -7.90 7.97
C PRO A 61 15.48 -7.50 6.51
N TRP A 62 16.17 -6.37 6.29
CA TRP A 62 16.53 -5.92 4.95
C TRP A 62 18.01 -6.13 4.67
N VAL A 63 18.87 -5.61 5.56
CA VAL A 63 20.32 -5.86 5.52
C VAL A 63 20.78 -6.23 6.92
N PRO A 64 20.84 -7.53 7.25
CA PRO A 64 21.14 -8.01 8.60
C PRO A 64 22.49 -7.54 9.13
N GLU A 65 23.51 -7.50 8.27
CA GLU A 65 24.88 -7.10 8.63
C GLU A 65 24.95 -5.65 9.13
N LEU A 66 24.04 -4.81 8.66
CA LEU A 66 23.92 -3.41 9.07
C LEU A 66 22.84 -3.20 10.14
N GLY A 67 22.21 -4.27 10.63
CA GLY A 67 21.08 -4.19 11.56
C GLY A 67 19.82 -3.53 10.97
N MET A 68 19.75 -3.36 9.64
CA MET A 68 18.66 -2.65 8.97
C MET A 68 17.43 -3.54 8.77
N ASN A 69 16.27 -3.00 9.13
CA ASN A 69 14.98 -3.66 8.93
C ASN A 69 14.09 -2.80 8.04
N TYR A 70 13.37 -3.44 7.13
CA TYR A 70 12.21 -2.85 6.49
C TYR A 70 11.08 -2.80 7.52
N HIS A 71 10.78 -1.59 8.00
CA HIS A 71 9.72 -1.35 8.95
C HIS A 71 8.62 -0.55 8.25
N LEU A 72 7.50 -1.21 7.98
CA LEU A 72 6.28 -0.58 7.50
C LEU A 72 5.32 -0.43 8.67
N ALA A 73 4.88 0.80 8.93
CA ALA A 73 3.96 1.13 10.00
C ALA A 73 2.93 2.17 9.54
N ILE A 74 1.89 2.34 10.34
CA ILE A 74 0.89 3.39 10.21
C ILE A 74 0.72 4.10 11.54
N ASP A 75 0.47 5.40 11.47
CA ASP A 75 0.22 6.29 12.59
C ASP A 75 -0.95 7.22 12.21
N GLY A 76 -1.63 7.79 13.21
CA GLY A 76 -2.89 8.56 13.06
C GLY A 76 -2.73 10.05 12.82
#